data_AF-A0A421KAN5-F1
#
_entry.id   AF-A0A421KAN5-F1
#
_cell.length_a   1.000
_cell.length_b   1.000
_cell.length_c   1.000
_cell.angle_alpha   90.00
_cell.angle_beta   90.00
_cell.angle_gamma   90.00
#
_symmetry.space_group_name_H-M   'P 1'
#
loop_
_entity.id
_entity.type
_entity.pdbx_description
1 polymer ?
#
loop_
_entity_poly.entity_id
_entity_poly.type
_entity_poly.pdbx_seq_one_letter_code
_entity_poly.pdbx_strand_id
1 'polypeptide(L)'
;MRFLNDIPLFNNYLLPALDIIILAFLLYKLYELLEETRAVQLLRGAVIMALVYAIAWGFRLSALLWILELIAPGLFIGIAIVFQPELRNIVTRIGQREFFRGKVRHDPFQIESALNAAEILSSNRRG
;
A
#
# COMPACT_ATOMS: atom_id res chain seq x y z
N MET A 1 -5.69 -43.35 9.89
CA MET A 1 -4.96 -42.95 11.11
C MET A 1 -5.87 -42.09 11.98
N ARG A 2 -6.83 -42.72 12.68
CA ARG A 2 -7.90 -42.04 13.44
C ARG A 2 -7.99 -42.52 14.90
N PHE A 3 -6.94 -43.21 15.36
CA PHE A 3 -6.89 -43.90 16.66
C PHE A 3 -6.02 -43.20 17.72
N LEU A 4 -5.34 -42.10 17.36
CA LEU A 4 -4.50 -41.33 18.28
C LEU A 4 -5.20 -40.05 18.81
N ASN A 5 -6.45 -39.82 18.40
CA ASN A 5 -7.19 -38.58 18.69
C ASN A 5 -8.02 -38.62 20.00
N ASP A 6 -7.99 -39.73 20.74
CA ASP A 6 -8.75 -39.93 21.98
C ASP A 6 -7.88 -39.82 23.25
N ILE A 7 -6.65 -39.27 23.14
CA ILE A 7 -5.83 -38.95 24.30
C ILE A 7 -6.00 -37.45 24.60
N PRO A 8 -6.73 -37.06 25.66
CA PRO A 8 -6.99 -35.65 26.01
C PRO A 8 -5.73 -34.83 26.30
N LEU A 9 -4.57 -35.47 26.36
CA LEU A 9 -3.27 -34.83 26.50
C LEU A 9 -2.73 -34.27 25.17
N PHE A 10 -2.93 -34.96 24.04
CA PHE A 10 -2.35 -34.56 22.75
C PHE A 10 -3.00 -33.28 22.22
N ASN A 11 -4.33 -33.20 22.30
CA ASN A 11 -5.06 -32.03 21.80
C ASN A 11 -4.93 -30.80 22.71
N ASN A 12 -4.78 -31.00 24.03
CA ASN A 12 -4.74 -29.90 24.99
C ASN A 12 -3.33 -29.39 25.31
N TYR A 13 -2.27 -30.17 25.05
CA TYR A 13 -0.90 -29.74 25.34
C TYR A 13 -0.01 -29.70 24.10
N LEU A 14 -0.15 -30.66 23.18
CA LEU A 14 0.79 -30.77 22.06
C LEU A 14 0.49 -29.76 20.94
N LEU A 15 -0.80 -29.52 20.64
CA LEU A 15 -1.21 -28.46 19.70
C LEU A 15 -0.83 -27.05 20.22
N PRO A 16 -1.12 -26.69 21.49
CA PRO A 16 -0.69 -25.39 22.03
C PRO A 16 0.83 -25.23 22.13
N ALA A 17 1.56 -26.30 22.49
CA ALA A 17 3.03 -26.25 22.50
C ALA A 17 3.60 -26.00 21.09
N LEU A 18 3.03 -26.64 20.07
CA LEU A 18 3.39 -26.40 18.68
C LEU A 18 3.07 -24.97 18.24
N ASP A 19 1.92 -24.43 18.65
CA ASP A 19 1.51 -23.04 18.38
C ASP A 19 2.53 -22.05 18.95
N ILE A 20 2.95 -22.24 20.22
CA ILE A 20 3.95 -21.39 20.86
C ILE A 20 5.31 -21.46 20.16
N ILE A 21 5.76 -22.65 19.75
CA ILE A 21 7.04 -22.81 19.05
C ILE A 21 7.00 -22.12 17.68
N ILE A 22 5.92 -22.30 16.92
CA ILE A 22 5.76 -21.64 15.61
C ILE A 22 5.69 -20.12 15.78
N LEU A 23 4.92 -19.63 16.75
CA LEU A 23 4.84 -18.22 17.09
C LEU A 23 6.22 -17.63 17.45
N ALA A 24 7.01 -18.32 18.28
CA ALA A 24 8.34 -17.87 18.67
C ALA A 24 9.29 -17.77 17.47
N PHE A 25 9.28 -18.77 16.58
CA PHE A 25 10.06 -18.74 15.34
C PHE A 25 9.67 -17.56 14.44
N LEU A 26 8.36 -17.32 14.29
CA LEU A 26 7.85 -16.22 13.47
C LEU A 26 8.21 -14.84 14.04
N LEU A 27 8.14 -14.66 15.36
CA LEU A 27 8.56 -13.42 16.02
C LEU A 27 10.06 -13.17 15.84
N TYR A 28 10.89 -14.20 15.95
CA TYR A 28 12.33 -14.08 15.68
C TYR A 28 12.59 -13.61 14.25
N LYS A 29 11.91 -14.20 13.26
CA LYS A 29 12.01 -13.78 11.86
C LYS A 29 11.46 -12.37 11.63
N LEU A 30 10.42 -11.97 12.35
CA LEU A 30 9.90 -10.60 12.30
C LEU A 30 10.92 -9.58 12.83
N TYR A 31 11.66 -9.92 13.89
CA TYR A 31 12.72 -9.09 14.44
C TYR A 31 13.86 -8.88 13.43
N GLU A 32 14.30 -9.93 12.75
CA GLU A 32 15.35 -9.86 11.71
C GLU A 32 14.93 -8.92 10.55
N LEU A 33 13.64 -8.85 10.21
CA LEU A 33 13.12 -7.93 9.19
C LEU A 33 13.13 -6.46 9.62
N LEU A 34 13.20 -6.17 10.92
CA LEU A 34 13.24 -4.79 11.41
C LEU A 34 14.57 -4.10 11.10
N GLU A 35 15.59 -4.86 10.68
CA GLU A 35 16.95 -4.38 10.45
C GLU A 35 17.21 -3.83 9.03
N GLU A 36 16.29 -4.03 8.07
CA GLU A 36 16.46 -3.59 6.67
C GLU A 36 15.86 -2.20 6.33
N THR A 37 16.27 -1.62 5.19
CA THR A 37 15.97 -0.23 4.77
C THR A 37 14.48 0.11 4.51
N ARG A 38 14.10 1.34 4.90
CA ARG A 38 12.72 1.83 5.16
C ARG A 38 11.63 1.53 4.12
N ALA A 39 11.91 1.58 2.82
CA ALA A 39 10.87 1.41 1.79
C ALA A 39 10.63 -0.05 1.43
N VAL A 40 11.70 -0.84 1.29
CA VAL A 40 11.61 -2.29 0.99
C VAL A 40 11.07 -3.03 2.20
N GLN A 41 11.41 -2.57 3.40
CA GLN A 41 10.99 -3.13 4.68
C GLN A 41 9.45 -3.22 4.82
N LEU A 42 8.72 -2.17 4.44
CA LEU A 42 7.25 -2.15 4.59
C LEU A 42 6.57 -3.12 3.63
N LEU A 43 7.03 -3.18 2.38
CA LEU A 43 6.50 -4.10 1.39
C LEU A 43 6.80 -5.56 1.78
N ARG A 44 8.04 -5.83 2.19
CA ARG A 44 8.48 -7.17 2.65
C ARG A 44 7.75 -7.58 3.92
N GLY A 45 7.56 -6.65 4.85
CA GLY A 45 6.77 -6.81 6.07
C GLY A 45 5.31 -7.17 5.77
N ALA A 46 4.65 -6.43 4.87
CA ALA A 46 3.25 -6.71 4.49
C ALA A 46 3.07 -8.09 3.85
N VAL A 47 3.96 -8.47 2.92
CA VAL A 47 3.93 -9.79 2.25
C VAL A 47 4.15 -10.92 3.26
N ILE A 48 5.11 -10.76 4.17
CA ILE A 48 5.39 -11.76 5.21
C ILE A 48 4.24 -11.83 6.20
N MET A 49 3.64 -10.71 6.60
CA MET A 49 2.47 -10.69 7.48
C MET A 49 1.30 -11.47 6.87
N ALA A 50 1.07 -11.30 5.57
CA ALA A 50 0.02 -12.02 4.84
C ALA A 50 0.30 -13.54 4.80
N LEU A 51 1.56 -13.95 4.57
CA LEU A 51 1.97 -15.35 4.63
C LEU A 51 1.79 -15.94 6.02
N VAL A 52 2.20 -15.21 7.06
CA VAL A 52 2.04 -15.61 8.46
C VAL A 52 0.57 -15.80 8.80
N TYR A 53 -0.31 -14.87 8.39
CA TYR A 53 -1.75 -15.01 8.59
C TYR A 53 -2.31 -16.25 7.89
N ALA A 54 -1.92 -16.49 6.63
CA ALA A 54 -2.38 -17.64 5.87
C ALA A 54 -1.95 -18.97 6.51
N ILE A 55 -0.71 -19.05 7.00
CA ILE A 55 -0.20 -20.20 7.74
C ILE A 55 -0.95 -20.36 9.07
N ALA A 56 -1.10 -19.29 9.84
CA ALA A 56 -1.79 -19.31 11.12
C ALA A 56 -3.24 -19.80 10.98
N TRP A 57 -3.93 -19.31 9.94
CA TRP A 57 -5.29 -19.73 9.60
C TRP A 57 -5.34 -21.20 9.16
N GLY A 58 -4.42 -21.63 8.28
CA GLY A 58 -4.36 -23.01 7.79
C GLY A 58 -4.05 -24.05 8.88
N PHE A 59 -3.16 -23.71 9.82
CA PHE A 59 -2.79 -24.57 10.95
C PHE A 59 -3.67 -24.37 12.19
N ARG A 60 -4.67 -23.50 12.13
CA ARG A 60 -5.58 -23.16 13.25
C ARG A 60 -4.83 -22.72 14.51
N LEU A 61 -3.78 -21.93 14.34
CA LEU A 61 -2.94 -21.39 15.41
C LEU A 61 -3.67 -20.26 16.13
N SER A 62 -4.45 -20.61 17.15
CA SER A 62 -5.35 -19.67 17.85
C SER A 62 -4.60 -18.53 18.54
N ALA A 63 -3.42 -18.80 19.11
CA ALA A 63 -2.64 -17.76 19.80
C ALA A 63 -2.07 -16.75 18.79
N LEU A 64 -1.48 -17.25 17.70
CA LEU A 64 -0.91 -16.40 16.66
C LEU A 64 -1.98 -15.59 15.92
N LEU A 65 -3.14 -16.19 15.61
CA LEU A 65 -4.27 -15.46 15.01
C LEU A 65 -4.76 -14.34 15.92
N TRP A 66 -4.91 -14.62 17.22
CA TRP A 66 -5.32 -13.60 18.20
C TRP A 66 -4.36 -12.42 18.24
N ILE A 67 -3.04 -12.66 18.23
CA ILE A 67 -2.04 -11.59 18.17
C ILE A 67 -2.17 -10.81 16.86
N LEU A 68 -2.30 -11.49 15.72
CA LEU A 68 -2.40 -10.84 14.42
C LEU A 68 -3.63 -9.95 14.32
N GLU A 69 -4.79 -10.40 14.83
CA GLU A 69 -6.03 -9.61 14.87
C GLU A 69 -5.90 -8.39 15.78
N LEU A 70 -5.18 -8.52 16.91
CA LEU A 70 -4.92 -7.42 17.83
C LEU A 70 -4.07 -6.32 17.19
N ILE A 71 -3.04 -6.69 16.43
CA ILE A 71 -2.09 -5.73 15.82
C ILE A 71 -2.53 -5.26 14.43
N ALA A 72 -3.39 -6.00 13.73
CA ALA A 72 -3.82 -5.70 12.36
C ALA A 72 -4.37 -4.27 12.17
N PRO A 73 -5.21 -3.71 13.07
CA PRO A 73 -5.69 -2.33 12.93
C PRO A 73 -4.54 -1.31 12.98
N GLY A 74 -3.59 -1.50 13.91
CA GLY A 74 -2.43 -0.62 14.06
C GLY A 74 -1.49 -0.70 12.87
N LEU A 75 -1.25 -1.91 12.36
CA LEU A 75 -0.48 -2.13 11.13
C LEU A 75 -1.16 -1.49 9.92
N PHE A 76 -2.48 -1.65 9.77
CA PHE A 76 -3.23 -1.04 8.68
C PHE A 76 -3.12 0.48 8.69
N ILE A 77 -3.30 1.11 9.87
CA ILE A 77 -3.15 2.55 10.04
C ILE A 77 -1.68 2.97 9.77
N GLY A 78 -0.71 2.24 10.30
CA GLY A 78 0.72 2.52 10.10
C GLY A 78 1.11 2.47 8.62
N ILE A 79 0.68 1.43 7.90
CA ILE A 79 0.84 1.32 6.45
C ILE A 79 0.17 2.51 5.76
N ALA A 80 -1.10 2.81 6.09
CA ALA A 80 -1.82 3.91 5.48
C ALA A 80 -1.08 5.26 5.66
N ILE A 81 -0.54 5.54 6.85
CA ILE A 81 0.23 6.76 7.14
C ILE A 81 1.53 6.80 6.34
N VAL A 82 2.29 5.71 6.30
CA VAL A 82 3.57 5.72 5.57
C VAL A 82 3.37 5.80 4.08
N PHE A 83 2.37 5.11 3.52
CA PHE A 83 2.05 5.12 2.09
C PHE A 83 1.21 6.33 1.65
N GLN A 84 0.70 7.13 2.59
CA GLN A 84 -0.09 8.33 2.30
C GLN A 84 0.62 9.28 1.32
N PRO A 85 1.90 9.68 1.51
CA PRO A 85 2.61 10.56 0.58
C PRO A 85 2.78 9.96 -0.82
N GLU A 86 3.07 8.67 -0.95
CA GLU A 86 3.22 8.00 -2.23
C GLU A 86 1.89 7.93 -2.99
N LEU A 87 0.80 7.53 -2.32
CA LEU A 87 -0.54 7.49 -2.91
C LEU A 87 -0.97 8.86 -3.41
N ARG A 88 -0.74 9.91 -2.60
CA ARG A 88 -1.00 11.29 -2.99
C ARG A 88 -0.20 11.67 -4.24
N ASN A 89 1.08 11.30 -4.31
CA ASN A 89 1.93 11.61 -5.45
C ASN A 89 1.48 10.89 -6.72
N ILE A 90 1.05 9.62 -6.61
CA ILE A 90 0.51 8.84 -7.73
C ILE A 90 -0.79 9.47 -8.24
N VAL A 91 -1.73 9.78 -7.35
CA VAL A 91 -3.00 10.45 -7.70
C VAL A 91 -2.72 11.81 -8.36
N THR A 92 -1.77 12.57 -7.83
CA THR A 92 -1.37 13.86 -8.40
C THR A 92 -0.80 13.71 -9.81
N ARG A 93 0.07 12.71 -10.03
CA ARG A 93 0.64 12.41 -11.36
C ARG A 93 -0.43 11.95 -12.35
N ILE A 94 -1.41 11.16 -11.90
CA ILE A 94 -2.55 10.73 -12.73
C ILE A 94 -3.44 11.93 -13.08
N GLY A 95 -3.73 12.80 -12.11
CA GLY A 95 -4.56 14.01 -12.30
C GLY A 95 -3.89 15.10 -13.14
N GLN A 96 -2.55 15.18 -13.13
CA GLN A 96 -1.79 16.12 -13.96
C GLN A 96 -1.61 15.64 -15.41
N ARG A 97 -1.90 14.37 -15.72
CA ARG A 97 -1.77 13.81 -17.06
C ARG A 97 -2.95 14.25 -17.93
N GLU A 98 -2.94 15.51 -18.34
CA GLU A 98 -3.64 16.14 -19.47
C GLU A 98 -5.14 15.87 -19.68
N PHE A 99 -5.83 15.11 -18.84
CA PHE A 99 -7.24 14.76 -19.04
C PHE A 99 -8.14 16.00 -18.99
N PHE A 100 -7.69 17.06 -18.31
CA PHE A 100 -8.38 18.34 -18.18
C PHE A 100 -7.69 19.51 -18.87
N ARG A 101 -6.55 19.27 -19.55
CA ARG A 101 -5.99 20.28 -20.46
C ARG A 101 -6.80 20.18 -21.75
N GLY A 102 -8.04 20.66 -21.66
CA GLY A 102 -8.81 21.06 -22.82
C GLY A 102 -7.85 21.79 -23.74
N LYS A 103 -7.68 21.23 -24.92
CA LYS A 103 -6.81 21.72 -25.97
C LYS A 103 -7.30 23.12 -26.30
N VAL A 104 -6.86 24.14 -25.55
CA VAL A 104 -6.95 25.53 -25.98
C VAL A 104 -5.97 25.62 -27.13
N ARG A 105 -6.44 25.12 -28.27
CA ARG A 105 -5.85 25.35 -29.56
C ARG A 105 -6.03 26.85 -29.72
N HIS A 106 -5.03 27.64 -29.32
CA HIS A 106 -4.92 28.99 -29.83
C HIS A 106 -4.85 28.80 -31.34
N ASP A 107 -5.96 29.07 -32.01
CA ASP A 107 -6.00 29.02 -33.46
C ASP A 107 -5.01 30.10 -33.92
N PRO A 108 -3.89 29.76 -34.59
CA PRO A 108 -2.89 30.75 -35.00
C PRO A 108 -3.52 31.90 -35.78
N PHE A 109 -4.64 31.61 -36.46
CA PHE A 109 -5.46 32.54 -37.20
C PHE A 109 -6.03 33.70 -36.35
N GLN A 110 -6.37 33.47 -35.08
CA GLN A 110 -6.88 34.54 -34.20
C GLN A 110 -5.77 35.46 -33.71
N ILE A 111 -4.56 34.92 -33.48
CA ILE A 111 -3.38 35.70 -33.10
C ILE A 111 -2.96 36.59 -34.28
N GLU A 112 -2.93 36.02 -35.47
CA GLU A 112 -2.56 36.72 -36.71
C GLU A 112 -3.59 37.80 -37.09
N SER A 113 -4.88 37.52 -36.91
CA SER A 113 -5.95 38.50 -37.12
C SER A 113 -5.87 39.67 -36.12
N ALA A 114 -5.57 39.40 -34.85
CA ALA A 114 -5.40 40.44 -33.84
C ALA A 114 -4.14 41.30 -34.10
N LEU A 115 -3.03 40.67 -34.50
CA LEU A 115 -1.80 41.36 -34.90
C LEU A 115 -2.02 42.26 -36.13
N ASN A 116 -2.68 41.73 -37.17
CA ASN A 116 -2.94 42.48 -38.39
C ASN A 116 -3.93 43.64 -38.15
N ALA A 117 -4.96 43.43 -37.31
CA ALA A 117 -5.84 44.52 -36.89
C ALA A 117 -5.11 45.61 -36.10
N ALA A 118 -4.22 45.23 -35.18
CA ALA A 118 -3.38 46.17 -34.43
C ALA A 118 -2.41 46.94 -35.35
N GLU A 119 -1.86 46.26 -36.36
CA GLU A 119 -0.98 46.85 -37.37
C GLU A 119 -1.74 47.87 -38.25
N ILE A 120 -2.94 47.53 -38.72
CA ILE A 120 -3.80 48.42 -39.52
C ILE A 120 -4.27 49.65 -38.71
N LEU A 121 -4.55 49.48 -37.41
CA LEU A 121 -4.93 50.60 -36.54
C LEU A 121 -3.75 51.52 -36.23
N SER A 122 -2.57 50.93 -35.99
CA SER A 122 -1.31 51.66 -35.81
C SER A 122 -0.91 52.43 -37.07
N SER A 123 -0.99 51.81 -38.24
CA SER A 123 -0.65 52.44 -39.52
C SER A 123 -1.58 53.61 -39.84
N ASN A 124 -2.85 53.52 -39.43
CA ASN A 124 -3.85 54.56 -39.63
C ASN A 124 -3.89 55.63 -38.52
N ARG A 125 -3.04 55.52 -37.48
CA ARG A 125 -3.03 56.40 -36.29
C ARG A 125 -4.42 56.64 -35.70
N ARG A 126 -5.27 55.61 -35.69
CA ARG A 126 -6.55 55.65 -34.98
C ARG A 126 -6.40 54.75 -33.77
N GLY A 127 -6.11 55.38 -32.63
CA GLY A 127 -6.08 54.73 -31.33
C GLY A 127 -7.47 54.26 -30.91
#